data_AF-A0A1V5J847-F1
#
_entry.id   AF-A0A1V5J847-F1
#
_cell.length_a   1.000
_cell.length_b   1.000
_cell.length_c   1.000
_cell.angle_alpha   90.00
_cell.angle_beta   90.00
_cell.angle_gamma   90.00
#
_symmetry.space_group_name_H-M   'P 1'
#
loop_
_entity.id
_entity.type
_entity.pdbx_description
1 polymer ?
#
loop_
_entity_poly.entity_id
_entity_poly.type
_entity_poly.pdbx_seq_one_letter_code
_entity_poly.pdbx_strand_id
1 'polypeptide(L)'
;MYKLKFNEKVCATCPSSDCLLKCQYMTFSGHKEAHAEIMKVVRGKDSRVLHECTTCYACEEYCKRGNHPYYLICERREEKGMFTAARPITNQWINMTEMQGKFLVGDVKDKALSCCYIAELGDLGTGEIFKDVAAAGAFGTEFMCPAVHTHFARMSVVKERLPLVIDNFRRLGVKEVICLHDECYGTFTSIASAYGIEVPFKPVYYMDFLLQRMKELRGKIKPLNITAAYQRPCSNRLIPDKLPLVKKILNLIGVKLPRRVYQDENCLCCAEIVRSISGYKLADDLQKRNIDDMLAVGAEYCVFNCPACQSSLSEKVSKRGLKPVHIIDLCKMAIGEKERKVA
;
A
#
# COMPACT_ATOMS: atom_id res chain seq x y z
N MET A 1 25.85 -0.55 4.04
CA MET A 1 24.54 -0.90 3.44
C MET A 1 23.65 -1.47 4.54
N TYR A 2 22.40 -1.00 4.66
CA TYR A 2 21.46 -1.44 5.70
C TYR A 2 21.18 -2.95 5.63
N LYS A 3 20.97 -3.58 6.79
CA LYS A 3 20.65 -5.02 6.89
C LYS A 3 19.27 -5.18 7.51
N LEU A 4 18.53 -6.19 7.06
CA LEU A 4 17.23 -6.54 7.64
C LEU A 4 17.43 -6.95 9.11
N LYS A 5 16.68 -6.34 10.02
CA LYS A 5 16.58 -6.75 11.42
C LYS A 5 15.79 -8.05 11.50
N PHE A 6 16.48 -9.16 11.42
CA PHE A 6 15.88 -10.49 11.37
C PHE A 6 16.48 -11.40 12.43
N ASN A 7 15.66 -12.25 13.07
CA ASN A 7 16.11 -13.22 14.06
C ASN A 7 15.65 -14.65 13.69
N GLU A 8 16.60 -15.52 13.38
CA GLU A 8 16.31 -16.93 13.03
C GLU A 8 15.56 -17.67 14.14
N LYS A 9 15.87 -17.43 15.42
CA LYS A 9 15.22 -18.11 16.55
C LYS A 9 13.71 -17.80 16.62
N VAL A 10 13.31 -16.62 16.15
CA VAL A 10 11.90 -16.20 16.08
C VAL A 10 11.15 -16.99 15.01
N CYS A 11 11.78 -17.36 13.89
CA CYS A 11 11.16 -18.29 12.94
C CYS A 11 11.24 -19.73 13.45
N ALA A 12 12.37 -20.16 14.01
CA ALA A 12 12.59 -21.54 14.47
C ALA A 12 11.57 -21.99 15.51
N THR A 13 11.14 -21.08 16.39
CA THR A 13 10.18 -21.32 17.47
C THR A 13 8.75 -20.89 17.12
N CYS A 14 8.46 -20.59 15.85
CA CYS A 14 7.14 -20.11 15.44
C CYS A 14 6.09 -21.23 15.58
N PRO A 15 5.01 -21.04 16.36
CA PRO A 15 4.03 -22.11 16.59
C PRO A 15 2.99 -22.23 15.47
N SER A 16 2.80 -21.19 14.64
CA SER A 16 1.73 -21.17 13.64
C SER A 16 2.22 -21.29 12.20
N SER A 17 3.32 -20.62 11.84
CA SER A 17 3.73 -20.45 10.43
C SER A 17 2.68 -19.76 9.56
N ASP A 18 1.85 -18.90 10.19
CA ASP A 18 0.77 -18.14 9.53
C ASP A 18 1.24 -17.34 8.31
N CYS A 19 2.49 -16.89 8.31
CA CYS A 19 3.11 -16.21 7.18
C CYS A 19 3.01 -17.00 5.86
N LEU A 20 2.93 -18.34 5.93
CA LEU A 20 2.77 -19.21 4.77
C LEU A 20 1.42 -19.95 4.78
N LEU A 21 0.92 -20.39 5.94
CA LEU A 21 -0.38 -21.09 6.02
C LEU A 21 -1.56 -20.23 5.57
N LYS A 22 -1.48 -18.91 5.74
CA LYS A 22 -2.52 -17.96 5.30
C LYS A 22 -2.25 -17.41 3.89
N CYS A 23 -1.23 -17.90 3.19
CA CYS A 23 -0.94 -17.44 1.84
C CYS A 23 -2.13 -17.74 0.91
N GLN A 24 -2.62 -16.72 0.20
CA GLN A 24 -3.71 -16.87 -0.78
C GLN A 24 -3.24 -17.42 -2.14
N TYR A 25 -1.93 -17.63 -2.31
CA TYR A 25 -1.31 -18.00 -3.59
C TYR A 25 -0.53 -19.33 -3.53
N MET A 26 -0.26 -19.83 -2.32
CA MET A 26 0.44 -21.09 -2.09
C MET A 26 -0.34 -21.89 -1.07
N THR A 27 -0.48 -23.20 -1.32
CA THR A 27 -1.13 -24.13 -0.39
C THR A 27 -0.08 -25.02 0.25
N PHE A 28 -0.21 -25.19 1.56
CA PHE A 28 0.61 -26.09 2.38
C PHE A 28 -0.31 -27.06 3.12
N SER A 29 0.12 -28.31 3.29
CA SER A 29 -0.62 -29.37 3.97
C SER A 29 -0.81 -29.12 5.48
N GLY A 30 0.03 -28.28 6.08
CA GLY A 30 -0.08 -27.91 7.48
C GLY A 30 1.18 -27.26 8.01
N HIS A 31 1.19 -26.99 9.31
CA HIS A 31 2.25 -26.24 10.00
C HIS A 31 3.65 -26.80 9.72
N LYS A 32 3.83 -28.13 9.76
CA LYS A 32 5.14 -28.78 9.58
C LYS A 32 5.77 -28.47 8.21
N GLU A 33 4.98 -28.53 7.14
CA GLU A 33 5.46 -28.22 5.79
C GLU A 33 5.74 -26.72 5.64
N ALA A 34 4.79 -25.87 6.04
CA ALA A 34 4.95 -24.42 5.99
C ALA A 34 6.17 -23.95 6.80
N HIS A 35 6.35 -24.47 8.02
CA HIS A 35 7.51 -24.17 8.86
C HIS A 35 8.82 -24.62 8.21
N ALA A 36 8.85 -25.83 7.65
CA ALA A 36 10.04 -26.32 6.96
C ALA A 36 10.42 -25.44 5.76
N GLU A 37 9.46 -25.01 4.95
CA GLU A 37 9.70 -24.13 3.79
C GLU A 37 10.20 -22.74 4.20
N ILE A 38 9.58 -22.08 5.19
CA ILE A 38 10.10 -20.79 5.65
C ILE A 38 11.50 -20.94 6.27
N MET A 39 11.78 -22.03 6.98
CA MET A 39 13.11 -22.28 7.54
C MET A 39 14.19 -22.54 6.47
N LYS A 40 13.82 -23.06 5.29
CA LYS A 40 14.74 -23.11 4.13
C LYS A 40 15.12 -21.69 3.69
N VAL A 41 14.13 -20.79 3.55
CA VAL A 41 14.36 -19.37 3.22
C VAL A 41 15.26 -18.69 4.27
N VAL A 42 14.98 -18.89 5.56
CA VAL A 42 15.79 -18.36 6.67
C VAL A 42 17.26 -18.74 6.53
N ARG A 43 17.52 -20.01 6.22
CA ARG A 43 18.87 -20.57 6.08
C ARG A 43 19.51 -20.33 4.71
N GLY A 44 18.88 -19.53 3.84
CA GLY A 44 19.37 -19.22 2.49
C GLY A 44 19.33 -20.41 1.53
N LYS A 45 18.60 -21.48 1.87
CA LYS A 45 18.41 -22.65 1.01
C LYS A 45 17.33 -22.37 -0.03
N ASP A 46 17.32 -23.19 -1.08
CA ASP A 46 16.23 -23.16 -2.04
C ASP A 46 14.90 -23.60 -1.39
N SER A 47 13.80 -22.99 -1.83
CA SER A 47 12.46 -23.22 -1.30
C SER A 47 11.43 -22.84 -2.35
N ARG A 48 10.33 -23.59 -2.42
CA ARG A 48 9.21 -23.27 -3.32
C ARG A 48 8.64 -21.87 -3.09
N VAL A 49 8.76 -21.34 -1.87
CA VAL A 49 8.37 -19.97 -1.51
C VAL A 49 9.12 -18.93 -2.36
N LEU A 50 10.40 -19.18 -2.67
CA LEU A 50 11.19 -18.29 -3.51
C LEU A 50 10.76 -18.32 -4.97
N HIS A 51 10.11 -19.39 -5.44
CA HIS A 51 9.64 -19.52 -6.82
C HIS A 51 8.19 -19.05 -6.98
N GLU A 52 7.33 -19.37 -6.03
CA GLU A 52 5.87 -19.19 -6.16
C GLU A 52 5.33 -17.88 -5.56
N CYS A 53 6.08 -17.20 -4.68
CA CYS A 53 5.59 -15.99 -4.03
C CYS A 53 5.28 -14.87 -5.05
N THR A 54 4.07 -14.31 -4.98
CA THR A 54 3.57 -13.21 -5.83
C THR A 54 3.84 -11.83 -5.24
N THR A 55 4.61 -11.74 -4.15
CA THR A 55 5.03 -10.51 -3.46
C THR A 55 3.89 -9.60 -2.96
N CYS A 56 2.78 -10.17 -2.49
CA CYS A 56 1.59 -9.42 -2.07
C CYS A 56 1.64 -8.70 -0.70
N TYR A 57 2.81 -8.64 -0.04
CA TYR A 57 3.01 -8.19 1.35
C TYR A 57 2.30 -8.99 2.46
N ALA A 58 1.41 -9.94 2.14
CA ALA A 58 0.52 -10.52 3.15
C ALA A 58 1.23 -11.26 4.30
N CYS A 59 2.33 -11.94 4.02
CA CYS A 59 3.11 -12.61 5.05
C CYS A 59 3.73 -11.63 6.07
N GLU A 60 3.94 -10.38 5.69
CA GLU A 60 4.39 -9.30 6.60
C GLU A 60 3.33 -9.00 7.66
N GLU A 61 2.07 -8.85 7.24
CA GLU A 61 0.93 -8.61 8.14
C GLU A 61 0.59 -9.84 9.01
N TYR A 62 0.72 -11.04 8.45
CA TYR A 62 0.40 -12.28 9.16
C TYR A 62 1.45 -12.63 10.22
N CYS A 63 2.70 -12.16 10.08
CA CYS A 63 3.75 -12.38 11.06
C CYS A 63 3.59 -11.45 12.28
N LYS A 64 2.76 -11.84 13.25
CA LYS A 64 2.58 -11.08 14.50
C LYS A 64 3.83 -11.05 15.41
N ARG A 65 4.89 -11.77 15.04
CA ARG A 65 6.19 -11.77 15.73
C ARG A 65 7.16 -10.69 15.22
N GLY A 66 6.78 -9.91 14.20
CA GLY A 66 7.57 -8.79 13.68
C GLY A 66 8.93 -9.21 13.10
N ASN A 67 9.02 -10.41 12.51
CA ASN A 67 10.28 -10.96 12.00
C ASN A 67 10.40 -10.88 10.47
N HIS A 68 9.62 -10.00 9.85
CA HIS A 68 9.78 -9.58 8.46
C HIS A 68 9.93 -10.67 7.39
N PRO A 69 9.05 -11.70 7.34
CA PRO A 69 9.20 -12.79 6.38
C PRO A 69 9.10 -12.32 4.92
N TYR A 70 8.33 -11.26 4.64
CA TYR A 70 8.23 -10.72 3.29
C TYR A 70 9.57 -10.14 2.82
N TYR A 71 10.17 -9.26 3.62
CA TYR A 71 11.46 -8.65 3.28
C TYR A 71 12.57 -9.71 3.18
N LEU A 72 12.55 -10.73 4.04
CA LEU A 72 13.48 -11.85 3.96
C LEU A 72 13.35 -12.59 2.62
N ILE A 73 12.13 -12.90 2.18
CA ILE A 73 11.90 -13.56 0.88
C ILE A 73 12.46 -12.69 -0.26
N CYS A 74 12.24 -11.38 -0.22
CA CYS A 74 12.78 -10.46 -1.22
C CYS A 74 14.32 -10.40 -1.21
N GLU A 75 14.97 -10.35 -0.04
CA GLU A 75 16.45 -10.41 0.08
C GLU A 75 16.99 -11.73 -0.48
N ARG A 76 16.41 -12.88 -0.11
CA ARG A 76 16.86 -14.20 -0.59
C ARG A 76 16.69 -14.36 -2.10
N ARG A 77 15.62 -13.82 -2.64
CA ARG A 77 15.41 -13.76 -4.10
C ARG A 77 16.49 -12.93 -4.78
N GLU A 78 16.77 -11.75 -4.26
CA GLU A 78 17.79 -10.86 -4.83
C GLU A 78 19.19 -11.49 -4.79
N GLU A 79 19.60 -12.05 -3.64
CA GLU A 79 20.89 -12.74 -3.45
C GLU A 79 21.11 -13.88 -4.46
N LYS A 80 20.02 -14.53 -4.88
CA LYS A 80 20.04 -15.65 -5.85
C LYS A 80 19.77 -15.21 -7.29
N GLY A 81 19.52 -13.92 -7.55
CA GLY A 81 19.13 -13.43 -8.87
C GLY A 81 17.75 -13.91 -9.35
N MET A 82 16.87 -14.29 -8.41
CA MET A 82 15.52 -14.80 -8.65
C MET A 82 14.48 -13.66 -8.59
N PHE A 83 14.49 -12.78 -9.59
CA PHE A 83 13.55 -11.66 -9.66
C PHE A 83 12.12 -12.13 -9.92
N THR A 84 11.13 -11.42 -9.36
CA THR A 84 9.71 -11.78 -9.57
C THR A 84 9.23 -11.47 -10.98
N ALA A 85 9.87 -10.55 -11.69
CA ALA A 85 9.58 -10.22 -13.09
C ALA A 85 10.80 -10.44 -13.97
N ALA A 86 10.59 -10.46 -15.29
CA ALA A 86 11.68 -10.47 -16.24
C ALA A 86 12.63 -9.28 -16.02
N ARG A 87 13.93 -9.48 -16.28
CA ARG A 87 14.96 -8.43 -16.13
C ARG A 87 14.62 -7.12 -16.83
N PRO A 88 14.06 -7.10 -18.06
CA PRO A 88 13.66 -5.85 -18.71
C PRO A 88 12.63 -5.05 -17.92
N ILE A 89 11.59 -5.71 -17.38
CA ILE A 89 10.55 -5.04 -16.57
C ILE A 89 11.16 -4.50 -15.28
N THR A 90 12.02 -5.29 -14.63
CA THR A 90 12.71 -4.87 -13.41
C THR A 90 13.60 -3.64 -13.66
N ASN A 91 14.40 -3.66 -14.72
CA ASN A 91 15.27 -2.53 -15.09
C ASN A 91 14.48 -1.30 -15.52
N GLN A 92 13.37 -1.48 -16.24
CA GLN A 92 12.47 -0.41 -16.61
C GLN A 92 11.97 0.33 -15.35
N TRP A 93 11.50 -0.39 -14.33
CA TRP A 93 11.06 0.21 -13.07
C TRP A 93 12.17 0.97 -12.35
N ILE A 94 13.40 0.43 -12.34
CA ILE A 94 14.56 1.09 -11.74
C ILE A 94 14.83 2.42 -12.44
N ASN A 95 14.87 2.42 -13.78
CA ASN A 95 15.17 3.60 -14.59
C ASN A 95 14.05 4.65 -14.51
N MET A 96 12.78 4.23 -14.54
CA MET A 96 11.62 5.13 -14.44
C MET A 96 11.55 5.90 -13.12
N THR A 97 12.15 5.34 -12.06
CA THR A 97 12.09 5.89 -10.71
C THR A 97 13.44 6.41 -10.23
N GLU A 98 14.39 6.58 -11.15
CA GLU A 98 15.68 7.18 -10.87
C GLU A 98 15.53 8.67 -10.52
N MET A 99 16.33 9.14 -9.57
CA MET A 99 16.36 10.55 -9.18
C MET A 99 17.15 11.33 -10.23
N GLN A 100 16.52 12.32 -10.86
CA GLN A 100 17.08 13.06 -12.00
C GLN A 100 17.28 14.55 -11.71
N GLY A 101 17.08 14.97 -10.46
CA GLY A 101 17.05 16.38 -10.06
C GLY A 101 15.81 17.11 -10.54
N LYS A 102 14.70 16.40 -10.82
CA LYS A 102 13.47 16.96 -11.39
C LYS A 102 12.28 16.68 -10.48
N PHE A 103 11.98 17.64 -9.62
CA PHE A 103 10.90 17.57 -8.65
C PHE A 103 10.13 18.88 -8.55
N LEU A 104 8.94 18.80 -7.96
CA LEU A 104 8.11 19.93 -7.61
C LEU A 104 7.98 19.98 -6.09
N VAL A 105 8.32 21.13 -5.51
CA VAL A 105 8.16 21.42 -4.08
C VAL A 105 7.45 22.77 -3.96
N GLY A 106 6.37 22.80 -3.18
CA GLY A 106 5.62 24.01 -2.88
C GLY A 106 6.18 24.80 -1.70
N ASP A 107 5.33 25.61 -1.05
CA ASP A 107 5.68 26.38 0.16
C ASP A 107 5.72 25.45 1.39
N VAL A 108 6.82 24.69 1.49
CA VAL A 108 7.07 23.77 2.60
C VAL A 108 7.67 24.53 3.77
N LYS A 109 6.97 24.50 4.91
CA LYS A 109 7.44 25.03 6.20
C LYS A 109 7.78 23.87 7.13
N ASP A 110 7.04 23.73 8.23
CA ASP A 110 7.19 22.62 9.17
C ASP A 110 6.46 21.34 8.73
N LYS A 111 5.57 21.42 7.73
CA LYS A 111 4.82 20.28 7.19
C LYS A 111 4.99 20.18 5.68
N ALA A 112 5.14 18.96 5.18
CA ALA A 112 5.03 18.65 3.76
C ALA A 112 3.90 17.66 3.48
N LEU A 113 3.24 17.83 2.35
CA LEU A 113 2.29 16.91 1.78
C LEU A 113 3.01 16.05 0.74
N SER A 114 3.32 14.80 1.09
CA SER A 114 4.02 13.88 0.19
C SER A 114 3.05 13.33 -0.86
N CYS A 115 3.26 13.76 -2.11
CA CYS A 115 2.57 13.28 -3.30
C CYS A 115 3.35 12.18 -4.03
N CYS A 116 4.45 11.70 -3.43
CA CYS A 116 5.29 10.64 -4.00
C CYS A 116 5.69 10.96 -5.45
N TYR A 117 5.53 9.99 -6.35
CA TYR A 117 5.62 10.15 -7.80
C TYR A 117 4.28 9.79 -8.48
N ILE A 118 3.17 10.15 -7.83
CA ILE A 118 1.80 9.89 -8.32
C ILE A 118 1.08 11.23 -8.47
N ALA A 119 0.92 11.70 -9.70
CA ALA A 119 0.42 13.05 -9.99
C ALA A 119 -0.98 13.29 -9.42
N GLU A 120 -1.85 12.27 -9.47
CA GLU A 120 -3.23 12.32 -8.97
C GLU A 120 -3.30 12.62 -7.46
N LEU A 121 -2.24 12.36 -6.70
CA LEU A 121 -2.19 12.72 -5.28
C LEU A 121 -2.17 14.24 -5.07
N GLY A 122 -1.58 14.99 -5.99
CA GLY A 122 -1.59 16.45 -5.96
C GLY A 122 -3.02 16.99 -5.95
N ASP A 123 -3.84 16.56 -6.91
CA ASP A 123 -5.24 16.98 -7.03
C ASP A 123 -6.09 16.51 -5.85
N LEU A 124 -5.88 15.28 -5.37
CA LEU A 124 -6.57 14.76 -4.19
C LEU A 124 -6.25 15.58 -2.93
N GLY A 125 -5.00 16.03 -2.80
CA GLY A 125 -4.46 16.83 -1.69
C GLY A 125 -4.88 18.30 -1.62
N THR A 126 -5.96 18.68 -2.31
CA THR A 126 -6.51 20.06 -2.34
C THR A 126 -7.89 20.17 -1.67
N GLY A 127 -8.44 21.38 -1.61
CA GLY A 127 -9.78 21.67 -1.07
C GLY A 127 -9.80 21.93 0.44
N GLU A 128 -10.98 22.16 1.01
CA GLU A 128 -11.22 22.55 2.41
C GLU A 128 -10.62 21.55 3.41
N ILE A 129 -10.58 20.26 3.03
CA ILE A 129 -9.96 19.21 3.84
C ILE A 129 -8.46 19.48 4.02
N PHE A 130 -7.77 19.90 2.96
CA PHE A 130 -6.31 20.06 2.90
C PHE A 130 -5.85 21.52 2.84
N LYS A 131 -6.73 22.50 3.00
CA LYS A 131 -6.43 23.93 2.79
C LYS A 131 -5.19 24.45 3.50
N ASP A 132 -4.89 23.91 4.69
CA ASP A 132 -3.76 24.34 5.52
C ASP A 132 -2.42 23.70 5.09
N VAL A 133 -2.44 22.72 4.17
CA VAL A 133 -1.26 21.95 3.74
C VAL A 133 -1.14 21.79 2.23
N ALA A 134 -2.15 22.19 1.45
CA ALA A 134 -2.20 22.01 -0.01
C ALA A 134 -1.05 22.71 -0.74
N ALA A 135 -0.59 23.86 -0.23
CA ALA A 135 0.54 24.59 -0.80
C ALA A 135 1.89 23.91 -0.53
N ALA A 136 1.98 22.97 0.41
CA ALA A 136 3.22 22.34 0.86
C ALA A 136 3.48 20.97 0.18
N GLY A 137 3.06 20.80 -1.07
CA GLY A 137 3.23 19.57 -1.83
C GLY A 137 4.71 19.27 -2.14
N ALA A 138 5.09 17.99 -2.05
CA ALA A 138 6.37 17.47 -2.52
C ALA A 138 6.14 16.28 -3.46
N PHE A 139 6.59 16.41 -4.70
CA PHE A 139 6.37 15.46 -5.79
C PHE A 139 7.63 15.28 -6.64
N GLY A 140 7.91 14.06 -7.07
CA GLY A 140 9.06 13.73 -7.92
C GLY A 140 9.71 12.42 -7.49
N THR A 141 10.61 11.89 -8.32
CA THR A 141 11.34 10.66 -7.98
C THR A 141 12.25 10.85 -6.75
N GLU A 142 12.64 12.09 -6.46
CA GLU A 142 13.39 12.52 -5.27
C GLU A 142 12.60 12.35 -3.97
N PHE A 143 11.27 12.40 -4.04
CA PHE A 143 10.37 12.25 -2.89
C PHE A 143 9.55 10.95 -2.95
N MET A 144 9.84 10.09 -3.93
CA MET A 144 9.14 8.83 -4.13
C MET A 144 9.58 7.78 -3.10
N CYS A 145 8.62 7.15 -2.41
CA CYS A 145 8.96 5.98 -1.60
C CYS A 145 9.38 4.79 -2.49
N PRO A 146 10.53 4.13 -2.25
CA PRO A 146 11.00 3.05 -3.13
C PRO A 146 10.32 1.70 -2.89
N ALA A 147 9.26 1.61 -2.08
CA ALA A 147 8.59 0.35 -1.71
C ALA A 147 8.22 -0.54 -2.91
N VAL A 148 7.81 0.04 -4.04
CA VAL A 148 7.45 -0.73 -5.25
C VAL A 148 8.53 -1.74 -5.68
N HIS A 149 9.81 -1.43 -5.42
CA HIS A 149 10.95 -2.29 -5.76
C HIS A 149 10.97 -3.62 -4.99
N THR A 150 10.27 -3.72 -3.85
CA THR A 150 10.15 -5.00 -3.13
C THR A 150 9.33 -6.03 -3.93
N HIS A 151 8.38 -5.59 -4.76
CA HIS A 151 7.62 -6.48 -5.67
C HIS A 151 8.51 -7.17 -6.70
N PHE A 152 9.63 -6.53 -7.08
CA PHE A 152 10.60 -7.06 -8.05
C PHE A 152 11.76 -7.82 -7.39
N ALA A 153 11.71 -8.03 -6.08
CA ALA A 153 12.82 -8.53 -5.28
C ALA A 153 14.11 -7.71 -5.48
N ARG A 154 13.98 -6.38 -5.43
CA ARG A 154 15.10 -5.43 -5.51
C ARG A 154 15.21 -4.63 -4.21
N MET A 155 15.52 -5.32 -3.11
CA MET A 155 15.76 -4.68 -1.82
C MET A 155 17.00 -3.78 -1.83
N SER A 156 18.00 -4.07 -2.67
CA SER A 156 19.16 -3.20 -2.87
C SER A 156 18.75 -1.77 -3.24
N VAL A 157 17.79 -1.63 -4.17
CA VAL A 157 17.27 -0.33 -4.64
C VAL A 157 16.54 0.40 -3.51
N VAL A 158 15.77 -0.32 -2.69
CA VAL A 158 15.11 0.25 -1.50
C VAL A 158 16.15 0.76 -0.50
N LYS A 159 17.15 -0.06 -0.19
CA LYS A 159 18.24 0.27 0.76
C LYS A 159 19.13 1.42 0.30
N GLU A 160 19.26 1.60 -1.01
CA GLU A 160 19.99 2.72 -1.62
C GLU A 160 19.17 4.00 -1.62
N ARG A 161 17.92 3.95 -2.08
CA ARG A 161 17.12 5.16 -2.36
C ARG A 161 16.40 5.71 -1.14
N LEU A 162 15.94 4.86 -0.22
CA LEU A 162 15.18 5.33 0.94
C LEU A 162 15.94 6.37 1.80
N PRO A 163 17.24 6.19 2.11
CA PRO A 163 18.02 7.21 2.80
C PRO A 163 18.07 8.55 2.06
N LEU A 164 18.16 8.53 0.73
CA LEU A 164 18.18 9.74 -0.10
C LEU A 164 16.83 10.47 -0.06
N VAL A 165 15.72 9.72 -0.16
CA VAL A 165 14.36 10.27 -0.04
C VAL A 165 14.16 10.93 1.33
N ILE A 166 14.60 10.26 2.40
CA ILE A 166 14.54 10.79 3.76
C ILE A 166 15.37 12.07 3.88
N ASP A 167 16.58 12.09 3.33
CA ASP A 167 17.45 13.27 3.35
C ASP A 167 16.85 14.44 2.55
N ASN A 168 16.17 14.16 1.43
CA ASN A 168 15.46 15.18 0.66
C ASN A 168 14.37 15.85 1.49
N PHE A 169 13.53 15.07 2.19
CA PHE A 169 12.56 15.64 3.13
C PHE A 169 13.23 16.42 4.27
N ARG A 170 14.31 15.88 4.86
CA ARG A 170 15.08 16.57 5.92
C ARG A 170 15.59 17.94 5.46
N ARG A 171 16.11 18.05 4.22
CA ARG A 171 16.60 19.30 3.63
C ARG A 171 15.50 20.35 3.44
N LEU A 172 14.24 19.94 3.33
CA LEU A 172 13.10 20.86 3.32
C LEU A 172 12.77 21.44 4.70
N GLY A 173 13.43 21.00 5.78
CA GLY A 173 13.19 21.50 7.14
C GLY A 173 11.89 21.02 7.79
N VAL A 174 11.27 19.96 7.25
CA VAL A 174 9.99 19.43 7.72
C VAL A 174 10.11 18.77 9.10
N LYS A 175 9.10 19.00 9.94
CA LYS A 175 8.86 18.26 11.19
C LYS A 175 7.84 17.15 11.00
N GLU A 176 6.84 17.36 10.13
CA GLU A 176 5.83 16.35 9.79
C GLU A 176 5.74 16.14 8.27
N VAL A 177 5.59 14.89 7.84
CA VAL A 177 5.34 14.54 6.43
C VAL A 177 4.02 13.79 6.32
N ILE A 178 3.01 14.45 5.75
CA ILE A 178 1.70 13.87 5.50
C ILE A 178 1.79 13.01 4.25
N CYS A 179 1.74 11.70 4.43
CA CYS A 179 1.86 10.70 3.38
C CYS A 179 0.50 10.43 2.75
N LEU A 180 0.24 10.95 1.54
CA LEU A 180 -1.02 10.75 0.81
C LEU A 180 -1.22 9.34 0.23
N HIS A 181 -0.30 8.43 0.53
CA HIS A 181 -0.34 7.05 0.05
C HIS A 181 0.17 6.07 1.11
N ASP A 182 -0.49 4.91 1.21
CA ASP A 182 -0.19 3.84 2.17
C ASP A 182 1.27 3.39 2.08
N GLU A 183 1.83 3.21 0.87
CA GLU A 183 3.23 2.80 0.72
C GLU A 183 4.19 3.86 1.23
N CYS A 184 3.90 5.15 1.09
CA CYS A 184 4.78 6.20 1.60
C CYS A 184 4.87 6.14 3.13
N TYR A 185 3.71 6.07 3.80
CA TYR A 185 3.67 5.94 5.26
C TYR A 185 4.28 4.60 5.72
N GLY A 186 3.94 3.49 5.07
CA GLY A 186 4.50 2.16 5.35
C GLY A 186 6.01 2.08 5.09
N THR A 187 6.54 2.83 4.15
CA THR A 187 7.98 2.90 3.91
C THR A 187 8.71 3.57 5.08
N PHE A 188 8.20 4.70 5.56
CA PHE A 188 8.83 5.43 6.65
C PHE A 188 8.62 4.78 8.03
N THR A 189 7.60 3.94 8.19
CA THR A 189 7.26 3.34 9.51
C THR A 189 7.59 1.86 9.60
N SER A 190 7.33 1.08 8.54
CA SER A 190 7.53 -0.36 8.51
C SER A 190 8.88 -0.73 7.89
N ILE A 191 9.11 -0.34 6.63
CA ILE A 191 10.36 -0.68 5.91
C ILE A 191 11.58 -0.05 6.60
N ALA A 192 11.54 1.26 6.89
CA ALA A 192 12.65 1.94 7.54
C ALA A 192 13.00 1.28 8.88
N SER A 193 11.99 0.97 9.71
CA SER A 193 12.17 0.29 11.00
C SER A 193 12.82 -1.09 10.85
N ALA A 194 12.34 -1.89 9.89
CA ALA A 194 12.84 -3.23 9.58
C ALA A 194 14.32 -3.23 9.18
N TYR A 195 14.82 -2.12 8.63
CA TYR A 195 16.22 -1.96 8.22
C TYR A 195 17.05 -1.09 9.15
N GLY A 196 16.45 -0.55 10.22
CA GLY A 196 17.12 0.38 11.13
C GLY A 196 17.50 1.71 10.49
N ILE A 197 16.74 2.15 9.49
CA ILE A 197 16.88 3.46 8.87
C ILE A 197 16.11 4.45 9.75
N GLU A 198 16.79 5.52 10.18
CA GLU A 198 16.18 6.58 10.98
C GLU A 198 15.36 7.53 10.08
N VAL A 199 14.18 7.91 10.56
CA VAL A 199 13.32 8.91 9.92
C VAL A 199 13.26 10.14 10.83
N PRO A 200 13.91 11.27 10.47
CA PRO A 200 14.13 12.42 11.34
C PRO A 200 12.93 13.39 11.39
N PHE A 201 11.79 13.00 10.82
CA PHE A 201 10.53 13.72 10.84
C PHE A 201 9.42 12.75 11.26
N LYS A 202 8.27 13.28 11.66
CA LYS A 202 7.10 12.47 11.99
C LYS A 202 6.31 12.13 10.72
N PRO A 203 6.23 10.86 10.29
CA PRO A 203 5.32 10.47 9.23
C PRO A 203 3.87 10.56 9.74
N VAL A 204 2.99 11.18 8.96
CA VAL A 204 1.56 11.27 9.26
C VAL A 204 0.80 10.55 8.16
N TYR A 205 0.03 9.52 8.50
CA TYR A 205 -0.81 8.84 7.52
C TYR A 205 -1.99 9.71 7.14
N TYR A 206 -2.25 9.89 5.84
CA TYR A 206 -3.29 10.83 5.42
C TYR A 206 -4.69 10.44 5.89
N MET A 207 -5.01 9.17 6.17
CA MET A 207 -6.32 8.84 6.73
C MET A 207 -6.47 9.29 8.19
N ASP A 208 -5.38 9.35 8.97
CA ASP A 208 -5.43 9.95 10.32
C ASP A 208 -5.75 11.44 10.18
N PHE A 209 -5.03 12.13 9.28
CA PHE A 209 -5.28 13.54 8.95
C PHE A 209 -6.72 13.76 8.45
N LEU A 210 -7.17 12.94 7.49
CA LEU A 210 -8.51 13.01 6.89
C LEU A 210 -9.59 12.81 7.95
N LEU A 211 -9.49 11.79 8.81
CA LEU A 211 -10.47 11.56 9.86
C LEU A 211 -10.54 12.74 10.84
N GLN A 212 -9.39 13.31 11.21
CA GLN A 212 -9.34 14.47 12.09
C GLN A 212 -10.00 15.71 11.45
N ARG A 213 -9.64 16.02 10.20
CA ARG A 213 -10.25 17.12 9.44
C ARG A 213 -11.74 16.94 9.24
N MET A 214 -12.20 15.73 8.97
CA MET A 214 -13.63 15.44 8.81
C MET A 214 -14.41 15.57 10.13
N LYS A 215 -13.79 15.31 11.28
CA LYS A 215 -14.41 15.61 12.58
C LYS A 215 -14.55 17.11 12.84
N GLU A 216 -13.55 17.90 12.46
CA GLU A 216 -13.61 19.37 12.57
C GLU A 216 -14.66 19.96 11.62
N LEU A 217 -14.83 19.36 10.44
CA LEU A 217 -15.83 19.73 9.45
C LEU A 217 -17.20 19.07 9.68
N ARG A 218 -17.45 18.45 10.84
CA ARG A 218 -18.66 17.66 11.10
C ARG A 218 -19.96 18.42 10.82
N GLY A 219 -19.99 19.73 11.10
CA GLY A 219 -21.15 20.59 10.81
C GLY A 219 -21.47 20.76 9.31
N LYS A 220 -20.51 20.50 8.41
CA LYS A 220 -20.71 20.55 6.96
C LYS A 220 -21.09 19.20 6.35
N ILE A 221 -21.00 18.10 7.11
CA ILE A 221 -21.21 16.75 6.60
C ILE A 221 -22.70 16.52 6.30
N LYS A 222 -22.99 16.23 5.03
CA LYS A 222 -24.25 15.67 4.54
C LYS A 222 -24.04 14.17 4.30
N PRO A 223 -24.71 13.29 5.07
CA PRO A 223 -24.58 11.84 4.89
C PRO A 223 -24.79 11.40 3.44
N LEU A 224 -23.91 10.52 2.96
CA LEU A 224 -23.95 10.09 1.58
C LEU A 224 -25.09 9.10 1.30
N ASN A 225 -25.39 8.23 2.27
CA ASN A 225 -26.43 7.19 2.18
C ASN A 225 -26.22 6.27 0.96
N ILE A 226 -24.97 5.90 0.71
CA ILE A 226 -24.58 4.99 -0.38
C ILE A 226 -24.09 3.66 0.18
N THR A 227 -24.26 2.59 -0.59
CA THR A 227 -23.66 1.29 -0.31
C THR A 227 -22.38 1.12 -1.11
N ALA A 228 -21.29 0.74 -0.46
CA ALA A 228 -19.99 0.67 -1.11
C ALA A 228 -19.20 -0.56 -0.67
N ALA A 229 -18.31 -1.03 -1.55
CA ALA A 229 -17.29 -2.02 -1.22
C ALA A 229 -15.92 -1.34 -1.21
N TYR A 230 -15.12 -1.62 -0.20
CA TYR A 230 -13.75 -1.10 -0.10
C TYR A 230 -12.75 -2.02 -0.78
N GLN A 231 -11.97 -1.46 -1.70
CA GLN A 231 -10.80 -2.08 -2.28
C GLN A 231 -9.57 -1.81 -1.41
N ARG A 232 -9.29 -2.70 -0.44
CA ARG A 232 -8.08 -2.61 0.38
C ARG A 232 -6.83 -2.86 -0.51
N PRO A 233 -5.87 -1.94 -0.57
CA PRO A 233 -4.66 -2.09 -1.37
C PRO A 233 -3.68 -3.00 -0.64
N CYS A 234 -2.80 -3.65 -1.39
CA CYS A 234 -1.77 -4.52 -0.82
C CYS A 234 -0.82 -3.75 0.12
N SER A 235 -0.57 -2.48 -0.16
CA SER A 235 0.29 -1.61 0.64
C SER A 235 -0.23 -1.33 2.04
N ASN A 236 -1.55 -1.38 2.26
CA ASN A 236 -2.13 -1.25 3.59
C ASN A 236 -1.67 -2.39 4.54
N ARG A 237 -1.21 -3.52 4.00
CA ARG A 237 -0.68 -4.64 4.78
C ARG A 237 0.65 -4.30 5.48
N LEU A 238 1.34 -3.23 5.07
CA LEU A 238 2.50 -2.70 5.77
C LEU A 238 2.12 -1.97 7.08
N ILE A 239 0.86 -1.51 7.17
CA ILE A 239 0.33 -0.65 8.25
C ILE A 239 -1.06 -1.15 8.71
N PRO A 240 -1.19 -2.43 9.10
CA PRO A 240 -2.50 -3.05 9.35
C PRO A 240 -3.25 -2.42 10.53
N ASP A 241 -2.54 -1.77 11.46
CA ASP A 241 -3.10 -0.99 12.57
C ASP A 241 -3.97 0.19 12.09
N LYS A 242 -3.73 0.67 10.86
CA LYS A 242 -4.47 1.78 10.24
C LYS A 242 -5.75 1.35 9.53
N LEU A 243 -5.93 0.06 9.25
CA LEU A 243 -7.13 -0.46 8.56
C LEU A 243 -8.47 0.02 9.20
N PRO A 244 -8.64 0.07 10.53
CA PRO A 244 -9.88 0.53 11.15
C PRO A 244 -10.28 1.98 10.81
N LEU A 245 -9.34 2.82 10.34
CA LEU A 245 -9.63 4.20 9.95
C LEU A 245 -10.62 4.28 8.78
N VAL A 246 -10.56 3.34 7.85
CA VAL A 246 -11.46 3.28 6.69
C VAL A 246 -12.92 3.23 7.14
N LYS A 247 -13.24 2.28 8.03
CA LYS A 247 -14.60 2.14 8.56
C LYS A 247 -15.03 3.38 9.36
N LYS A 248 -14.13 3.98 10.14
CA LYS A 248 -14.43 5.21 10.91
C LYS A 248 -14.78 6.38 9.98
N ILE A 249 -14.00 6.59 8.92
CA ILE A 249 -14.22 7.66 7.95
C ILE A 249 -15.52 7.41 7.18
N LEU A 250 -15.71 6.21 6.63
CA LEU A 250 -16.88 5.88 5.82
C LEU A 250 -18.19 5.94 6.63
N ASN A 251 -18.18 5.47 7.88
CA ASN A 251 -19.32 5.64 8.78
C ASN A 251 -19.63 7.12 9.06
N LEU A 252 -18.60 7.95 9.28
CA LEU A 252 -18.77 9.38 9.57
C LEU A 252 -19.48 10.12 8.44
N ILE A 253 -19.26 9.71 7.19
CA ILE A 253 -19.89 10.30 6.00
C ILE A 253 -21.14 9.54 5.53
N GLY A 254 -21.67 8.61 6.33
CA GLY A 254 -22.92 7.90 6.01
C GLY A 254 -22.81 6.88 4.86
N VAL A 255 -21.65 6.22 4.70
CA VAL A 255 -21.46 5.12 3.75
C VAL A 255 -21.68 3.79 4.44
N LYS A 256 -22.50 2.93 3.83
CA LYS A 256 -22.75 1.55 4.29
C LYS A 256 -21.75 0.60 3.64
N LEU A 257 -21.01 -0.13 4.47
CA LEU A 257 -20.12 -1.22 4.05
C LEU A 257 -20.74 -2.58 4.38
N PRO A 258 -21.37 -3.28 3.42
CA PRO A 258 -21.85 -4.64 3.63
C PRO A 258 -20.69 -5.61 3.81
N ARG A 259 -20.93 -6.70 4.56
CA ARG A 259 -19.95 -7.79 4.71
C ARG A 259 -19.85 -8.56 3.39
N ARG A 260 -18.63 -8.80 2.93
CA ARG A 260 -18.28 -9.54 1.71
C ARG A 260 -17.19 -10.58 1.98
N VAL A 261 -16.87 -11.41 0.99
CA VAL A 261 -15.87 -12.48 1.13
C VAL A 261 -14.45 -11.91 1.17
N TYR A 262 -14.11 -11.01 0.25
CA TYR A 262 -12.74 -10.51 0.09
C TYR A 262 -12.53 -9.15 0.77
N GLN A 263 -12.56 -9.14 2.10
CA GLN A 263 -12.37 -7.94 2.91
C GLN A 263 -11.34 -8.16 4.03
N ASP A 264 -10.91 -7.07 4.66
CA ASP A 264 -10.01 -7.08 5.82
C ASP A 264 -8.72 -7.87 5.57
N GLU A 265 -8.35 -8.82 6.46
CA GLU A 265 -7.17 -9.67 6.28
C GLU A 265 -7.25 -10.59 5.03
N ASN A 266 -8.47 -10.89 4.54
CA ASN A 266 -8.76 -11.72 3.36
C ASN A 266 -8.89 -10.91 2.05
N CYS A 267 -8.51 -9.63 2.03
CA CYS A 267 -8.63 -8.79 0.84
C CYS A 267 -7.79 -9.30 -0.35
N LEU A 268 -8.29 -9.10 -1.57
CA LEU A 268 -7.54 -9.35 -2.80
C LEU A 268 -6.87 -8.06 -3.31
N CYS A 269 -5.66 -8.20 -3.87
CA CYS A 269 -4.96 -7.12 -4.56
C CYS A 269 -5.77 -6.59 -5.76
N CYS A 270 -5.58 -5.32 -6.16
CA CYS A 270 -6.10 -4.83 -7.45
C CYS A 270 -5.50 -5.55 -8.67
N ALA A 271 -4.44 -6.34 -8.43
CA ALA A 271 -3.76 -7.25 -9.34
C ALA A 271 -2.96 -6.61 -10.49
N GLU A 272 -2.76 -5.29 -10.47
CA GLU A 272 -1.95 -4.66 -11.54
C GLU A 272 -0.48 -5.09 -11.47
N ILE A 273 0.15 -5.00 -10.29
CA ILE A 273 1.52 -5.48 -10.16
C ILE A 273 1.61 -7.00 -10.39
N VAL A 274 0.60 -7.76 -9.97
CA VAL A 274 0.48 -9.21 -10.18
C VAL A 274 0.47 -9.53 -11.68
N ARG A 275 -0.15 -8.69 -12.52
CA ARG A 275 -0.15 -8.86 -13.97
C ARG A 275 1.28 -8.84 -14.53
N SER A 276 2.13 -7.93 -14.03
CA SER A 276 3.53 -7.80 -14.46
C SER A 276 4.44 -8.91 -13.95
N ILE A 277 4.18 -9.46 -12.76
CA ILE A 277 5.11 -10.39 -12.06
C ILE A 277 4.62 -11.84 -11.99
N SER A 278 3.33 -12.10 -12.26
CA SER A 278 2.72 -13.44 -12.18
C SER A 278 1.77 -13.73 -13.34
N GLY A 279 1.64 -12.80 -14.28
CA GLY A 279 0.94 -12.98 -15.55
C GLY A 279 -0.56 -12.68 -15.51
N TYR A 280 -1.13 -12.62 -16.72
CA TYR A 280 -2.51 -12.20 -16.97
C TYR A 280 -3.55 -13.10 -16.31
N LYS A 281 -3.37 -14.43 -16.39
CA LYS A 281 -4.34 -15.41 -15.86
C LYS A 281 -4.66 -15.18 -14.37
N LEU A 282 -3.62 -15.05 -13.54
CA LEU A 282 -3.82 -14.80 -12.10
C LEU A 282 -4.40 -13.41 -11.85
N ALA A 283 -3.92 -12.40 -12.57
CA ALA A 283 -4.42 -11.04 -12.41
C ALA A 283 -5.91 -10.92 -12.75
N ASP A 284 -6.35 -11.55 -13.85
CA ASP A 284 -7.73 -11.52 -14.30
C ASP A 284 -8.65 -12.31 -13.36
N ASP A 285 -8.19 -13.45 -12.83
CA ASP A 285 -8.91 -14.20 -11.78
C ASP A 285 -9.14 -13.35 -10.52
N LEU A 286 -8.08 -12.72 -10.01
CA LEU A 286 -8.16 -11.87 -8.81
C LEU A 286 -9.15 -10.72 -9.02
N GLN A 287 -9.06 -10.02 -10.16
CA GLN A 287 -9.95 -8.92 -10.49
C GLN A 287 -11.40 -9.41 -10.62
N LYS A 288 -11.62 -10.54 -11.30
CA LYS A 288 -12.97 -11.12 -11.47
C LYS A 288 -13.59 -11.48 -10.13
N ARG A 289 -12.92 -12.30 -9.30
CA ARG A 289 -13.45 -12.73 -7.99
C ARG A 289 -13.75 -11.55 -7.08
N ASN A 290 -12.88 -10.54 -7.10
CA ASN A 290 -13.03 -9.37 -6.28
C ASN A 290 -14.23 -8.50 -6.71
N ILE A 291 -14.38 -8.24 -8.02
CA ILE A 291 -15.51 -7.46 -8.54
C ILE A 291 -16.83 -8.22 -8.38
N ASP A 292 -16.85 -9.52 -8.65
CA ASP A 292 -18.05 -10.34 -8.47
C ASP A 292 -18.54 -10.33 -7.02
N ASP A 293 -17.62 -10.41 -6.05
CA ASP A 293 -17.94 -10.29 -4.62
C ASP A 293 -18.48 -8.89 -4.24
N MET A 294 -17.95 -7.81 -4.83
CA MET A 294 -18.49 -6.46 -4.62
C MET A 294 -19.93 -6.34 -5.14
N LEU A 295 -20.24 -6.92 -6.29
CA LEU A 295 -21.59 -6.91 -6.87
C LEU A 295 -22.57 -7.77 -6.09
N ALA A 296 -22.12 -8.95 -5.63
CA ALA A 296 -22.96 -9.88 -4.88
C ALA A 296 -23.52 -9.29 -3.58
N VAL A 297 -22.81 -8.33 -2.98
CA VAL A 297 -23.25 -7.62 -1.77
C VAL A 297 -24.03 -6.33 -2.05
N GLY A 298 -24.36 -6.08 -3.32
CA GLY A 298 -25.14 -4.90 -3.73
C GLY A 298 -24.40 -3.57 -3.56
N ALA A 299 -23.07 -3.56 -3.68
CA ALA A 299 -22.32 -2.31 -3.66
C ALA A 299 -22.64 -1.47 -4.90
N GLU A 300 -22.80 -0.16 -4.71
CA GLU A 300 -22.97 0.82 -5.80
C GLU A 300 -21.61 1.45 -6.17
N TYR A 301 -20.72 1.56 -5.18
CA TYR A 301 -19.39 2.16 -5.32
C TYR A 301 -18.29 1.15 -4.98
N CYS A 302 -17.17 1.24 -5.70
CA CYS A 302 -15.90 0.66 -5.31
C CYS A 302 -15.00 1.78 -4.76
N VAL A 303 -14.74 1.75 -3.45
CA VAL A 303 -13.95 2.78 -2.76
C VAL A 303 -12.50 2.39 -2.75
N PHE A 304 -11.66 3.30 -3.21
CA PHE A 304 -10.21 3.18 -3.20
C PHE A 304 -9.60 4.17 -2.21
N ASN A 305 -8.46 3.81 -1.65
CA ASN A 305 -7.60 4.72 -0.89
C ASN A 305 -6.16 4.75 -1.44
N CYS A 306 -5.92 4.06 -2.55
CA CYS A 306 -4.68 4.04 -3.29
C CYS A 306 -5.01 4.47 -4.73
N PRO A 307 -4.45 5.58 -5.23
CA PRO A 307 -4.69 6.04 -6.58
C PRO A 307 -4.22 5.04 -7.63
N ALA A 308 -3.09 4.34 -7.39
CA ALA A 308 -2.63 3.30 -8.30
C ALA A 308 -3.67 2.18 -8.45
N CYS A 309 -4.24 1.69 -7.33
CA CYS A 309 -5.33 0.70 -7.38
C CYS A 309 -6.57 1.24 -8.11
N GLN A 310 -6.91 2.52 -7.89
CA GLN A 310 -8.01 3.16 -8.57
C GLN A 310 -7.78 3.22 -10.09
N SER A 311 -6.64 3.73 -10.54
CA SER A 311 -6.31 3.84 -11.97
C SER A 311 -6.31 2.47 -12.66
N SER A 312 -5.81 1.42 -12.00
CA SER A 312 -5.77 0.07 -12.59
C SER A 312 -7.13 -0.64 -12.69
N LEU A 313 -8.04 -0.37 -11.73
CA LEU A 313 -9.28 -1.14 -11.58
C LEU A 313 -10.53 -0.35 -12.01
N SER A 314 -10.47 0.98 -12.09
CA SER A 314 -11.63 1.86 -12.36
C SER A 314 -12.41 1.49 -13.60
N GLU A 315 -11.74 1.28 -14.75
CA GLU A 315 -12.42 0.91 -15.99
C GLU A 315 -13.18 -0.42 -15.84
N LYS A 316 -12.58 -1.40 -15.17
CA LYS A 316 -13.15 -2.75 -15.00
C LYS A 316 -14.34 -2.75 -14.06
N VAL A 317 -14.29 -1.97 -12.98
CA VAL A 317 -15.44 -1.83 -12.07
C VAL A 317 -16.58 -1.04 -12.72
N SER A 318 -16.26 0.02 -13.47
CA SER A 318 -17.25 0.82 -14.21
C SER A 318 -17.99 -0.01 -15.26
N LYS A 319 -17.27 -0.82 -16.07
CA LYS A 319 -17.88 -1.74 -17.05
C LYS A 319 -18.83 -2.78 -16.41
N ARG A 320 -18.71 -2.98 -15.10
CA ARG A 320 -19.53 -3.92 -14.33
C ARG A 320 -20.64 -3.21 -13.53
N GLY A 321 -20.81 -1.90 -13.69
CA GLY A 321 -21.88 -1.11 -13.07
C GLY A 321 -21.53 -0.49 -11.70
N LEU A 322 -20.29 -0.64 -11.21
CA LEU A 322 -19.82 -0.02 -9.98
C LEU A 322 -19.20 1.35 -10.27
N LYS A 323 -19.42 2.33 -9.38
CA LYS A 323 -18.79 3.65 -9.47
C LYS A 323 -17.44 3.66 -8.75
N PRO A 324 -16.28 3.77 -9.44
CA PRO A 324 -14.99 3.89 -8.79
C PRO A 324 -14.85 5.27 -8.14
N VAL A 325 -14.36 5.32 -6.90
CA VAL A 325 -14.20 6.58 -6.17
C VAL A 325 -13.06 6.52 -5.16
N HIS A 326 -12.29 7.60 -5.04
CA HIS A 326 -11.31 7.72 -3.97
C HIS A 326 -11.99 8.11 -2.65
N ILE A 327 -11.51 7.62 -1.51
CA ILE A 327 -12.07 7.95 -0.19
C ILE A 327 -12.01 9.45 0.12
N ILE A 328 -10.97 10.15 -0.35
CA ILE A 328 -10.87 11.61 -0.24
C ILE A 328 -12.01 12.29 -1.02
N ASP A 329 -12.32 11.80 -2.23
CA ASP A 329 -13.41 12.35 -3.03
C ASP A 329 -14.77 12.12 -2.36
N LEU A 330 -14.99 10.96 -1.74
CA LEU A 330 -16.20 10.73 -0.94
C LEU A 330 -16.30 11.73 0.22
N CYS A 331 -15.19 12.03 0.88
CA CYS A 331 -15.16 13.05 1.94
C CYS A 331 -15.50 14.44 1.38
N LYS A 332 -14.93 14.83 0.23
CA LYS A 332 -15.24 16.08 -0.48
C LYS A 332 -16.73 16.15 -0.88
N MET A 333 -17.30 15.05 -1.37
CA MET A 333 -18.74 14.96 -1.67
C MET A 333 -19.60 15.16 -0.42
N ALA A 334 -19.20 14.59 0.71
CA ALA A 334 -19.94 14.69 1.97
C ALA A 334 -19.98 16.12 2.52
N ILE A 335 -18.96 16.94 2.26
CA ILE A 335 -18.95 18.37 2.66
C ILE A 335 -19.40 19.33 1.55
N GLY A 336 -19.84 18.81 0.40
CA GLY A 336 -20.37 19.60 -0.72
C GLY A 336 -19.35 20.24 -1.64
N GLU A 337 -18.07 19.86 -1.58
CA GLU A 337 -17.01 20.36 -2.48
C GLU A 337 -16.97 19.67 -3.83
N LYS A 338 -17.58 18.49 -3.93
CA LYS A 338 -17.61 17.68 -5.15
C LYS A 338 -19.02 17.15 -5.37
N GLU A 339 -19.52 17.30 -6.58
CA GLU A 339 -20.80 16.71 -6.95
C GLU A 339 -20.71 15.19 -7.02
N ARG A 340 -21.83 14.52 -6.74
CA ARG A 340 -21.97 13.09 -7.01
C ARG A 340 -22.11 12.92 -8.51
N LYS A 341 -21.32 12.04 -9.13
CA LYS A 341 -21.59 11.61 -10.51
C LYS A 341 -22.93 10.88 -10.52
N VAL A 342 -23.98 11.55 -11.02
CA VAL A 342 -25.29 10.94 -11.27
C VAL A 342 -25.08 9.85 -12.32
N ALA A 343 -25.73 8.68 -12.11
CA ALA A 343 -25.58 7.51 -12.97
C ALA A 343 -26.09 7.79 -14.39
#